data_AF-A0A6V7J7J9-F1
#
_entry.id   AF-A0A6V7J7J9-F1
#
_cell.length_a   1.000
_cell.length_b   1.000
_cell.length_c   1.000
_cell.angle_alpha   90.00
_cell.angle_beta   90.00
_cell.angle_gamma   90.00
#
_symmetry.space_group_name_H-M   'P 1'
#
loop_
_entity.id
_entity.type
_entity.pdbx_description
1 polymer ?
#
loop_
_entity_poly.entity_id
_entity_poly.type
_entity_poly.pdbx_seq_one_letter_code
_entity_poly.pdbx_strand_id
1 'polypeptide(L)'
;IRSSKYLFHISSSDIRNIFEEAPTICGASTKQLLMDNPNLVRMRYENVVKVKGFLEEFGITSEQICKTPQILLIHADAVKEGLKIIKETPELSVLVNHPSLLQILLTKDGVQGRIGYLRYLSVRDATVNVLGKSTSDFDSFLRTGHNRLKASELVLMLNKYFERDPTNVEEKIKRHPLWRHADLTTIHNTLKYLLESFDVDDIYENLQLLFYS
;
A
#
# COMPACT_ATOMS: atom_id res chain seq x y z
N ILE A 1 25.69 3.87 -18.59
CA ILE A 1 25.83 2.91 -19.72
C ILE A 1 26.86 1.81 -19.44
N ARG A 2 28.08 2.11 -18.95
CA ARG A 2 29.15 1.09 -18.73
C ARG A 2 29.01 0.15 -17.51
N SER A 3 28.07 0.37 -16.59
CA SER A 3 27.95 -0.43 -15.34
C SER A 3 26.75 -1.39 -15.31
N SER A 4 26.00 -1.49 -16.40
CA SER A 4 24.63 -2.01 -16.39
C SER A 4 24.53 -3.38 -17.07
N LYS A 5 24.92 -4.47 -16.37
CA LYS A 5 24.78 -5.87 -16.85
C LYS A 5 23.35 -6.25 -17.28
N TYR A 6 22.35 -5.46 -16.90
CA TYR A 6 20.95 -5.62 -17.27
C TYR A 6 20.64 -5.29 -18.74
N LEU A 7 21.55 -4.62 -19.45
CA LEU A 7 21.31 -4.21 -20.84
C LEU A 7 21.37 -5.34 -21.87
N PHE A 8 22.02 -6.47 -21.53
CA PHE A 8 22.26 -7.58 -22.46
C PHE A 8 21.03 -8.47 -22.73
N HIS A 9 19.97 -8.36 -21.92
CA HIS A 9 18.75 -9.18 -22.04
C HIS A 9 17.50 -8.35 -22.36
N ILE A 10 17.70 -7.15 -22.90
CA ILE A 10 16.62 -6.24 -23.22
C ILE A 10 16.10 -6.56 -24.62
N SER A 11 14.79 -6.71 -24.72
CA SER A 11 14.06 -6.72 -25.98
C SER A 11 13.92 -5.28 -26.49
N SER A 12 14.57 -4.97 -27.61
CA SER A 12 14.54 -3.63 -28.21
C SER A 12 13.14 -3.24 -28.70
N SER A 13 12.30 -4.21 -29.05
CA SER A 13 10.89 -4.01 -29.41
C SER A 13 10.04 -3.65 -28.19
N ASP A 14 10.25 -4.28 -27.03
CA ASP A 14 9.49 -3.96 -25.82
C ASP A 14 9.75 -2.53 -25.34
N ILE A 15 11.01 -2.10 -25.34
CA ILE A 15 11.37 -0.71 -25.01
C ILE A 15 10.70 0.25 -25.98
N ARG A 16 10.78 -0.04 -27.28
CA ARG A 16 10.20 0.81 -28.32
C ARG A 16 8.69 0.97 -28.13
N ASN A 17 7.99 -0.14 -27.94
CA ASN A 17 6.54 -0.15 -27.71
C ASN A 17 6.17 0.59 -26.41
N ILE A 18 6.97 0.47 -25.35
CA ILE A 18 6.77 1.23 -24.11
C ILE A 18 6.93 2.74 -24.34
N PHE A 19 7.92 3.17 -25.11
CA PHE A 19 8.11 4.60 -25.41
C PHE A 19 7.08 5.16 -26.40
N GLU A 20 6.62 4.36 -27.36
CA GLU A 20 5.68 4.78 -28.41
C GLU A 20 4.22 4.71 -27.92
N GLU A 21 3.81 3.63 -27.24
CA GLU A 21 2.42 3.42 -26.82
C GLU A 21 2.13 3.84 -25.37
N ALA A 22 3.16 3.96 -24.51
CA ALA A 22 3.03 4.40 -23.12
C ALA A 22 4.02 5.55 -22.79
N PRO A 23 3.89 6.73 -23.42
CA PRO A 23 4.82 7.85 -23.19
C PRO A 23 4.77 8.38 -21.74
N THR A 24 3.65 8.16 -21.06
CA THR A 24 3.46 8.44 -19.64
C THR A 24 3.03 7.17 -18.90
N ILE A 25 3.82 6.75 -17.92
CA ILE A 25 3.50 5.66 -17.01
C ILE A 25 3.27 6.27 -15.63
N CYS A 26 2.09 6.01 -15.05
CA CYS A 26 1.73 6.43 -13.68
C CYS A 26 1.73 7.95 -13.46
N GLY A 27 1.48 8.74 -14.51
CA GLY A 27 1.50 10.20 -14.43
C GLY A 27 2.91 10.82 -14.51
N ALA A 28 3.96 10.00 -14.64
CA ALA A 28 5.33 10.43 -14.89
C ALA A 28 5.75 10.11 -16.34
N SER A 29 6.72 10.87 -16.87
CA SER A 29 7.34 10.53 -18.14
C SER A 29 8.06 9.18 -18.01
N THR A 30 7.78 8.26 -18.94
CA THR A 30 8.43 6.95 -19.00
C THR A 30 9.95 7.07 -19.04
N LYS A 31 10.48 8.11 -19.69
CA LYS A 31 11.92 8.40 -19.72
C LYS A 31 12.47 8.69 -18.32
N GLN A 32 11.77 9.53 -17.56
CA GLN A 32 12.18 9.93 -16.22
C GLN A 32 12.07 8.75 -15.25
N LEU A 33 10.99 7.98 -15.35
CA LEU A 33 10.79 6.76 -14.56
C LEU A 33 11.91 5.72 -14.78
N LEU A 34 12.35 5.52 -16.02
CA LEU A 34 13.46 4.61 -16.35
C LEU A 34 14.82 5.15 -15.90
N MET A 35 15.01 6.47 -15.87
CA MET A 35 16.23 7.09 -15.34
C MET A 35 16.32 6.91 -13.82
N ASP A 36 15.21 7.14 -13.12
CA ASP A 36 15.12 7.00 -11.66
C ASP A 36 15.16 5.53 -11.23
N ASN A 37 14.64 4.63 -12.06
CA ASN A 37 14.59 3.20 -11.80
C ASN A 37 15.11 2.38 -13.00
N PRO A 38 16.45 2.30 -13.20
CA PRO A 38 17.05 1.62 -14.36
C PRO A 38 16.70 0.14 -14.50
N ASN A 39 16.23 -0.51 -13.43
CA ASN A 39 15.82 -1.91 -13.45
C ASN A 39 14.54 -2.15 -14.24
N LEU A 40 13.69 -1.12 -14.38
CA LEU A 40 12.44 -1.16 -15.14
C LEU A 40 12.66 -1.34 -16.65
N VAL A 41 13.87 -1.15 -17.13
CA VAL A 41 14.21 -1.36 -18.54
C VAL A 41 13.95 -2.82 -18.99
N ARG A 42 13.82 -3.77 -18.05
CA ARG A 42 13.48 -5.17 -18.29
C ARG A 42 11.98 -5.45 -18.44
N MET A 43 11.12 -4.43 -18.30
CA MET A 43 9.68 -4.59 -18.43
C MET A 43 9.30 -5.08 -19.83
N ARG A 44 8.30 -5.95 -19.90
CA ARG A 44 7.65 -6.35 -21.16
C ARG A 44 6.41 -5.52 -21.35
N TYR A 45 6.19 -5.00 -22.56
CA TYR A 45 5.09 -4.08 -22.83
C TYR A 45 3.73 -4.69 -22.45
N GLU A 46 3.45 -5.91 -22.91
CA GLU A 46 2.20 -6.62 -22.61
C GLU A 46 1.95 -6.82 -21.11
N ASN A 47 3.02 -7.05 -20.33
CA ASN A 47 2.91 -7.22 -18.89
C ASN A 47 2.56 -5.91 -18.20
N VAL A 48 3.18 -4.80 -18.62
CA VAL A 48 2.90 -3.46 -18.07
C VAL A 48 1.44 -3.08 -18.31
N VAL A 49 0.91 -3.32 -19.52
CA VAL A 49 -0.49 -3.02 -19.84
C VAL A 49 -1.44 -3.83 -18.96
N LYS A 50 -1.20 -5.14 -18.81
CA LYS A 50 -2.04 -6.02 -17.97
C LYS A 50 -1.99 -5.64 -16.50
N VAL A 51 -0.78 -5.41 -15.96
CA VAL A 51 -0.58 -5.00 -14.56
C VAL A 51 -1.28 -3.67 -14.29
N LYS A 52 -1.14 -2.70 -15.19
CA LYS A 52 -1.82 -1.40 -15.08
C LYS A 52 -3.34 -1.57 -15.03
N GLY A 53 -3.91 -2.37 -15.94
CA GLY A 53 -5.35 -2.67 -15.95
C GLY A 53 -5.83 -3.26 -14.62
N PHE A 54 -5.12 -4.24 -14.07
CA PHE A 54 -5.49 -4.82 -12.77
C PHE A 54 -5.35 -3.81 -11.61
N LEU A 55 -4.33 -2.97 -11.61
CA LEU A 55 -4.17 -1.95 -10.56
C LEU A 55 -5.31 -0.92 -10.61
N GLU A 56 -5.71 -0.49 -11.81
CA GLU A 56 -6.84 0.44 -12.02
C GLU A 56 -8.19 -0.20 -11.62
N GLU A 57 -8.43 -1.46 -11.99
CA GLU A 57 -9.64 -2.22 -11.58
C GLU A 57 -9.78 -2.34 -10.05
N PHE A 58 -8.67 -2.39 -9.33
CA PHE A 58 -8.63 -2.46 -7.87
C PHE A 58 -8.64 -1.07 -7.20
N GLY A 59 -8.78 0.01 -7.97
CA GLY A 59 -8.85 1.38 -7.46
C GLY A 59 -7.51 1.95 -6.99
N ILE A 60 -6.38 1.37 -7.44
CA ILE A 60 -5.05 1.84 -7.07
C ILE A 60 -4.68 3.04 -7.94
N THR A 61 -4.31 4.13 -7.27
CA THR A 61 -4.01 5.39 -7.95
C THR A 61 -2.64 5.37 -8.61
N SER A 62 -2.48 6.14 -9.68
CA SER A 62 -1.19 6.31 -10.38
C SER A 62 -0.07 6.77 -9.44
N GLU A 63 -0.39 7.59 -8.43
CA GLU A 63 0.58 8.05 -7.43
C GLU A 63 1.16 6.89 -6.60
N GLN A 64 0.32 5.92 -6.21
CA GLN A 64 0.78 4.72 -5.48
C GLN A 64 1.71 3.86 -6.33
N ILE A 65 1.41 3.75 -7.63
CA ILE A 65 2.26 3.00 -8.57
C ILE A 65 3.60 3.73 -8.77
N CYS A 66 3.61 5.06 -8.86
CA CYS A 66 4.83 5.86 -8.91
C CYS A 66 5.73 5.68 -7.68
N LYS A 67 5.15 5.50 -6.49
CA LYS A 67 5.90 5.19 -5.26
C LYS A 67 6.46 3.77 -5.24
N THR A 68 5.85 2.85 -5.97
CA THR A 68 6.26 1.43 -6.04
C THR A 68 6.34 0.94 -7.49
N PRO A 69 7.23 1.50 -8.33
CA PRO A 69 7.21 1.23 -9.76
C PRO A 69 7.73 -0.17 -10.11
N GLN A 70 8.45 -0.81 -9.18
CA GLN A 70 8.92 -2.19 -9.33
C GLN A 70 7.78 -3.22 -9.49
N ILE A 71 6.55 -2.86 -9.13
CA ILE A 71 5.37 -3.73 -9.33
C ILE A 71 5.17 -4.10 -10.80
N LEU A 72 5.59 -3.21 -11.73
CA LEU A 72 5.48 -3.42 -13.17
C LEU A 72 6.41 -4.54 -13.70
N LEU A 73 7.40 -4.96 -12.90
CA LEU A 73 8.28 -6.08 -13.20
C LEU A 73 7.71 -7.43 -12.75
N ILE A 74 6.68 -7.44 -11.90
CA ILE A 74 6.02 -8.68 -11.47
C ILE A 74 5.10 -9.18 -12.58
N HIS A 75 5.04 -10.50 -12.74
CA HIS A 75 4.10 -11.13 -13.66
C HIS A 75 2.65 -10.76 -13.33
N ALA A 76 1.88 -10.37 -14.35
CA ALA A 76 0.51 -9.89 -14.20
C ALA A 76 -0.40 -10.85 -13.41
N ASP A 77 -0.24 -12.16 -13.58
CA ASP A 77 -1.02 -13.18 -12.86
C ASP A 77 -0.75 -13.15 -11.35
N ALA A 78 0.51 -13.01 -10.95
CA ALA A 78 0.91 -12.92 -9.54
C ALA A 78 0.42 -11.62 -8.90
N VAL A 79 0.42 -10.50 -9.65
CA VAL A 79 -0.17 -9.23 -9.19
C VAL A 79 -1.67 -9.41 -8.97
N LYS A 80 -2.38 -10.00 -9.93
CA LYS A 80 -3.83 -10.23 -9.83
C LYS A 80 -4.20 -11.10 -8.64
N GLU A 81 -3.48 -12.19 -8.43
CA GLU A 81 -3.71 -13.09 -7.30
C GLU A 81 -3.43 -12.38 -5.96
N GLY A 82 -2.32 -11.65 -5.86
CA GLY A 82 -1.98 -10.88 -4.67
C GLY A 82 -3.00 -9.78 -4.35
N LEU A 83 -3.48 -9.06 -5.36
CA LEU A 83 -4.55 -8.06 -5.20
C LEU A 83 -5.87 -8.68 -4.74
N LYS A 84 -6.22 -9.87 -5.26
CA LYS A 84 -7.39 -10.62 -4.81
C LYS A 84 -7.27 -10.98 -3.33
N ILE A 85 -6.12 -11.49 -2.89
CA ILE A 85 -5.86 -11.83 -1.49
C ILE A 85 -5.97 -10.57 -0.60
N ILE A 86 -5.41 -9.44 -1.04
CA ILE A 86 -5.52 -8.16 -0.32
C ILE A 86 -6.99 -7.76 -0.13
N LYS A 87 -7.82 -7.92 -1.18
CA LYS A 87 -9.25 -7.57 -1.13
C LYS A 87 -10.06 -8.52 -0.25
N GLU A 88 -9.74 -9.81 -0.27
CA GLU A 88 -10.42 -10.86 0.51
C GLU A 88 -9.99 -10.87 1.98
N THR A 89 -8.88 -10.21 2.32
CA THR A 89 -8.35 -10.12 3.68
C THR A 89 -8.87 -8.83 4.34
N PRO A 90 -9.77 -8.91 5.34
CA PRO A 90 -10.38 -7.73 5.96
C PRO A 90 -9.35 -6.70 6.43
N GLU A 91 -8.27 -7.16 7.07
CA GLU A 91 -7.19 -6.34 7.63
C GLU A 91 -6.45 -5.53 6.56
N LEU A 92 -6.37 -6.05 5.33
CA LEU A 92 -5.71 -5.40 4.20
C LEU A 92 -6.68 -4.57 3.34
N SER A 93 -7.95 -4.96 3.32
CA SER A 93 -9.00 -4.29 2.55
C SER A 93 -9.22 -2.84 3.00
N VAL A 94 -9.02 -2.54 4.28
CA VAL A 94 -9.12 -1.18 4.85
C VAL A 94 -8.01 -0.27 4.33
N LEU A 95 -6.90 -0.86 3.86
CA LEU A 95 -5.65 -0.16 3.55
C LEU A 95 -5.30 -0.17 2.06
N VAL A 96 -6.29 -0.43 1.18
CA VAL A 96 -6.14 -0.39 -0.29
C VAL A 96 -5.50 0.92 -0.79
N ASN A 97 -5.75 2.03 -0.10
CA ASN A 97 -5.23 3.36 -0.45
C ASN A 97 -3.82 3.63 0.10
N HIS A 98 -3.24 2.72 0.89
CA HIS A 98 -1.93 2.94 1.47
C HIS A 98 -0.84 2.88 0.39
N PRO A 99 0.05 3.88 0.28
CA PRO A 99 1.06 3.92 -0.78
C PRO A 99 2.06 2.77 -0.72
N SER A 100 2.31 2.23 0.47
CA SER A 100 3.20 1.07 0.65
C SER A 100 2.49 -0.28 0.55
N LEU A 101 1.18 -0.33 0.28
CA LEU A 101 0.47 -1.61 0.17
C LEU A 101 1.06 -2.48 -0.95
N LEU A 102 1.41 -1.86 -2.08
CA LEU A 102 2.05 -2.53 -3.21
C LEU A 102 3.40 -3.15 -2.85
N GLN A 103 4.09 -2.66 -1.80
CA GLN A 103 5.35 -3.25 -1.36
C GLN A 103 5.18 -4.66 -0.82
N ILE A 104 4.00 -5.01 -0.27
CA ILE A 104 3.73 -6.38 0.21
C ILE A 104 3.83 -7.37 -0.96
N LEU A 105 3.35 -6.97 -2.15
CA LEU A 105 3.42 -7.79 -3.36
C LEU A 105 4.86 -8.00 -3.86
N LEU A 106 5.79 -7.13 -3.47
CA LEU A 106 7.21 -7.24 -3.82
C LEU A 106 8.01 -8.12 -2.86
N THR A 107 7.40 -8.59 -1.76
CA THR A 107 8.10 -9.40 -0.76
C THR A 107 8.36 -10.81 -1.27
N LYS A 108 9.52 -11.38 -0.91
CA LYS A 108 9.91 -12.76 -1.32
C LYS A 108 8.94 -13.82 -0.85
N ASP A 109 8.37 -13.63 0.33
CA ASP A 109 7.46 -14.58 0.98
C ASP A 109 6.01 -14.45 0.47
N GLY A 110 5.75 -13.41 -0.33
CA GLY A 110 4.44 -13.07 -0.87
C GLY A 110 3.45 -12.61 0.21
N VAL A 111 2.29 -12.15 -0.25
CA VAL A 111 1.20 -11.66 0.62
C VAL A 111 0.71 -12.77 1.56
N GLN A 112 0.51 -13.99 1.06
CA GLN A 112 0.01 -15.12 1.87
C GLN A 112 1.00 -15.55 2.95
N GLY A 113 2.30 -15.62 2.64
CA GLY A 113 3.30 -16.00 3.64
C GLY A 113 3.28 -15.05 4.83
N ARG A 114 3.27 -13.74 4.56
CA ARG A 114 3.25 -12.73 5.62
C ARG A 114 1.95 -12.71 6.42
N ILE A 115 0.80 -12.84 5.76
CA ILE A 115 -0.49 -12.98 6.46
C ILE A 115 -0.51 -14.25 7.31
N GLY A 116 0.00 -15.37 6.78
CA GLY A 116 0.10 -16.64 7.49
C GLY A 116 0.92 -16.52 8.77
N TYR A 117 2.06 -15.82 8.72
CA TYR A 117 2.88 -15.54 9.91
C TYR A 117 2.15 -14.68 10.94
N LEU A 118 1.44 -13.63 10.51
CA LEU A 118 0.68 -12.78 11.43
C LEU A 118 -0.45 -13.54 12.13
N ARG A 119 -1.20 -14.36 11.36
CA ARG A 119 -2.27 -15.21 11.89
C ARG A 119 -1.73 -16.27 12.83
N TYR A 120 -0.63 -16.93 12.48
CA TYR A 120 0.05 -17.91 13.33
C TYR A 120 0.47 -17.30 14.68
N LEU A 121 0.95 -16.06 14.68
CA LEU A 121 1.36 -15.36 15.89
C LEU A 121 0.22 -14.65 16.63
N SER A 122 -1.03 -14.77 16.15
CA SER A 122 -2.21 -14.08 16.71
C SER A 122 -2.01 -12.56 16.84
N VAL A 123 -1.18 -11.96 15.98
CA VAL A 123 -0.94 -10.51 15.98
C VAL A 123 -2.13 -9.85 15.31
N ARG A 124 -3.06 -9.33 16.12
CA ARG A 124 -4.26 -8.62 15.65
C ARG A 124 -3.95 -7.24 15.06
N ASP A 125 -2.85 -6.61 15.49
CA ASP A 125 -2.62 -5.19 15.25
C ASP A 125 -1.64 -4.89 14.09
N ALA A 126 -1.18 -5.88 13.31
CA ALA A 126 -0.08 -5.66 12.38
C ALA A 126 -0.42 -4.62 11.29
N THR A 127 0.33 -3.53 11.32
CA THR A 127 0.22 -2.41 10.37
C THR A 127 0.78 -2.79 8.99
N VAL A 128 0.17 -2.27 7.91
CA VAL A 128 0.63 -2.53 6.52
C VAL A 128 2.08 -2.13 6.29
N ASN A 129 2.59 -1.14 7.02
CA ASN A 129 4.02 -0.83 6.98
C ASN A 129 4.91 -1.99 7.41
N VAL A 130 4.50 -2.82 8.36
CA VAL A 130 5.26 -4.01 8.79
C VAL A 130 5.23 -5.06 7.69
N LEU A 131 4.05 -5.30 7.13
CA LEU A 131 3.84 -6.26 6.05
C LEU A 131 4.60 -5.91 4.76
N GLY A 132 4.85 -4.63 4.50
CA GLY A 132 5.62 -4.15 3.35
C GLY A 132 7.14 -4.09 3.55
N LYS A 133 7.68 -4.31 4.77
CA LYS A 133 9.14 -4.17 5.00
C LYS A 133 9.97 -5.29 4.39
N SER A 134 11.29 -5.13 4.37
CA SER A 134 12.21 -6.23 4.09
C SER A 134 11.98 -7.42 5.04
N THR A 135 12.33 -8.65 4.62
CA THR A 135 12.17 -9.85 5.47
C THR A 135 12.94 -9.73 6.78
N SER A 136 14.12 -9.09 6.80
CA SER A 136 14.88 -8.86 8.04
C SER A 136 14.16 -7.92 9.01
N ASP A 137 13.53 -6.87 8.50
CA ASP A 137 12.79 -5.92 9.33
C ASP A 137 11.45 -6.50 9.79
N PHE A 138 10.83 -7.37 8.98
CA PHE A 138 9.65 -8.13 9.35
C PHE A 138 9.98 -9.13 10.47
N ASP A 139 11.06 -9.90 10.35
CA ASP A 139 11.51 -10.83 11.40
C ASP A 139 11.92 -10.11 12.69
N SER A 140 12.59 -8.96 12.58
CA SER A 140 12.91 -8.11 13.73
C SER A 140 11.63 -7.60 14.42
N PHE A 141 10.62 -7.23 13.64
CA PHE A 141 9.30 -6.88 14.17
C PHE A 141 8.65 -8.06 14.89
N LEU A 142 8.63 -9.26 14.30
CA LEU A 142 8.05 -10.45 14.92
C LEU A 142 8.70 -10.78 16.28
N ARG A 143 10.02 -10.55 16.41
CA ARG A 143 10.76 -10.78 17.65
C ARG A 143 10.54 -9.73 18.73
N THR A 144 10.22 -8.50 18.35
CA THR A 144 10.10 -7.36 19.28
C THR A 144 8.67 -7.10 19.74
N GLY A 145 7.65 -7.60 19.03
CA GLY A 145 6.24 -7.59 19.44
C GLY A 145 5.59 -6.20 19.60
N HIS A 146 6.32 -5.12 19.32
CA HIS A 146 5.83 -3.76 19.50
C HIS A 146 5.24 -3.22 18.21
N ASN A 147 3.93 -3.40 18.07
CA ASN A 147 3.16 -2.65 17.11
C ASN A 147 2.75 -1.30 17.71
N ARG A 148 3.46 -0.23 17.33
CA ARG A 148 2.97 1.13 17.53
C ARG A 148 2.30 1.53 16.23
N LEU A 149 0.97 1.63 16.23
CA LEU A 149 0.24 2.25 15.12
C LEU A 149 0.88 3.60 14.81
N LYS A 150 1.28 3.79 13.56
CA LYS A 150 1.83 5.08 13.15
C LYS A 150 0.65 6.03 12.97
N ALA A 151 0.74 7.22 13.57
CA ALA A 151 -0.28 8.25 13.41
C ALA A 151 -0.58 8.53 11.93
N SER A 152 0.42 8.42 11.06
CA SER A 152 0.28 8.57 9.61
C SER A 152 -0.71 7.60 8.96
N GLU A 153 -0.82 6.36 9.44
CA GLU A 153 -1.74 5.36 8.88
C GLU A 153 -3.18 5.62 9.33
N LEU A 154 -3.37 5.97 10.61
CA LEU A 154 -4.67 6.40 11.12
C LEU A 154 -5.16 7.65 10.41
N VAL A 155 -4.29 8.65 10.24
CA VAL A 155 -4.60 9.88 9.50
C VAL A 155 -5.00 9.55 8.07
N LEU A 156 -4.26 8.67 7.38
CA LEU A 156 -4.59 8.27 6.02
C LEU A 156 -5.97 7.59 5.93
N MET A 157 -6.29 6.71 6.87
CA MET A 157 -7.60 6.04 6.91
C MET A 157 -8.72 7.03 7.18
N LEU A 158 -8.56 7.91 8.17
CA LEU A 158 -9.59 8.88 8.58
C LEU A 158 -9.78 9.97 7.52
N ASN A 159 -8.73 10.39 6.81
CA ASN A 159 -8.85 11.38 5.73
C ASN A 159 -9.72 10.93 4.56
N LYS A 160 -9.94 9.62 4.39
CA LYS A 160 -10.91 9.11 3.42
C LYS A 160 -12.35 9.54 3.74
N TYR A 161 -12.66 9.75 5.01
CA TYR A 161 -14.02 10.03 5.48
C TYR A 161 -14.24 11.52 5.75
N PHE A 162 -13.23 12.21 6.26
CA PHE A 162 -13.38 13.61 6.68
C PHE A 162 -12.91 14.63 5.64
N GLU A 163 -12.10 14.24 4.65
CA GLU A 163 -11.51 15.14 3.63
C GLU A 163 -10.89 16.42 4.22
N ARG A 164 -10.27 16.30 5.41
CA ARG A 164 -9.65 17.43 6.13
C ARG A 164 -8.13 17.43 5.98
N ASP A 165 -7.51 18.51 6.47
CA ASP A 165 -6.07 18.65 6.52
C ASP A 165 -5.43 17.53 7.39
N PRO A 166 -4.49 16.72 6.84
CA PRO A 166 -3.88 15.60 7.55
C PRO A 166 -3.23 16.00 8.88
N THR A 167 -2.67 17.20 8.96
CA THR A 167 -1.97 17.69 10.15
C THR A 167 -2.94 17.92 11.31
N ASN A 168 -4.11 18.50 11.03
CA ASN A 168 -5.14 18.73 12.03
C ASN A 168 -5.75 17.42 12.55
N VAL A 169 -5.95 16.43 11.65
CA VAL A 169 -6.39 15.08 12.04
C VAL A 169 -5.36 14.42 12.97
N GLU A 170 -4.06 14.54 12.65
CA GLU A 170 -2.99 13.97 13.45
C GLU A 170 -2.93 14.56 14.86
N GLU A 171 -3.09 15.89 14.98
CA GLU A 171 -3.14 16.56 16.27
C GLU A 171 -4.33 16.11 17.11
N LYS A 172 -5.53 15.97 16.52
CA LYS A 172 -6.72 15.47 17.23
C LYS A 172 -6.55 14.03 17.72
N ILE A 173 -5.96 13.14 16.90
CA ILE A 173 -5.65 11.75 17.30
C ILE A 173 -4.69 11.72 18.48
N LYS A 174 -3.62 12.52 18.42
CA LYS A 174 -2.58 12.55 19.45
C LYS A 174 -3.07 13.01 20.83
N ARG A 175 -4.23 13.68 20.90
CA ARG A 175 -4.85 14.09 22.18
C ARG A 175 -5.32 12.90 23.02
N HIS A 176 -5.60 11.74 22.42
CA HIS A 176 -6.09 10.59 23.17
C HIS A 176 -4.94 9.71 23.68
N PRO A 177 -4.73 9.52 25.00
CA PRO A 177 -3.53 8.86 25.54
C PRO A 177 -3.31 7.42 25.04
N LEU A 178 -4.38 6.73 24.64
CA LEU A 178 -4.33 5.34 24.16
C LEU A 178 -4.37 5.21 22.63
N TRP A 179 -4.25 6.30 21.87
CA TRP A 179 -4.34 6.26 20.39
C TRP A 179 -3.35 5.28 19.74
N ARG A 180 -2.21 5.01 20.38
CA ARG A 180 -1.18 4.07 19.90
C ARG A 180 -1.51 2.59 20.11
N HIS A 181 -2.50 2.30 20.95
CA HIS A 181 -2.85 0.97 21.42
C HIS A 181 -4.18 0.45 20.86
N ALA A 182 -4.99 1.33 20.25
CA ALA A 182 -6.27 0.97 19.70
C ALA A 182 -6.11 0.29 18.33
N ASP A 183 -6.77 -0.83 18.10
CA ASP A 183 -6.70 -1.59 16.84
C ASP A 183 -7.35 -0.82 15.67
N LEU A 184 -6.68 -0.80 14.52
CA LEU A 184 -7.14 -0.11 13.30
C LEU A 184 -8.47 -0.69 12.79
N THR A 185 -8.64 -2.00 12.88
CA THR A 185 -9.87 -2.68 12.43
C THR A 185 -11.05 -2.29 13.31
N THR A 186 -10.83 -2.25 14.62
CA THR A 186 -11.81 -1.80 15.61
C THR A 186 -12.20 -0.35 15.38
N ILE A 187 -11.23 0.56 15.20
CA ILE A 187 -11.47 1.97 14.88
C ILE A 187 -12.29 2.11 13.58
N HIS A 188 -11.97 1.33 12.54
CA HIS A 188 -12.69 1.36 11.27
C HIS A 188 -14.15 0.91 11.40
N ASN A 189 -14.39 -0.15 12.17
CA ASN A 189 -15.74 -0.65 12.43
C ASN A 189 -16.56 0.33 13.26
N THR A 190 -15.97 0.91 14.32
CA THR A 190 -16.61 1.96 15.12
C THR A 190 -16.95 3.18 14.27
N LEU A 191 -16.03 3.60 13.39
CA LEU A 191 -16.29 4.71 12.46
C LEU A 191 -17.46 4.40 11.53
N LYS A 192 -17.49 3.21 10.93
CA LYS A 192 -18.62 2.79 10.07
C LYS A 192 -19.94 2.80 10.83
N TYR A 193 -19.95 2.27 12.05
CA TYR A 193 -21.13 2.26 12.90
C TYR A 193 -21.63 3.68 13.22
N LEU A 194 -20.72 4.59 13.56
CA LEU A 194 -21.08 5.98 13.83
C LEU A 194 -21.60 6.70 12.59
N LEU A 195 -21.02 6.43 11.41
CA LEU A 195 -21.48 7.02 10.15
C LEU A 195 -22.90 6.59 9.75
N GLU A 196 -23.44 5.52 10.32
CA GLU A 196 -24.84 5.11 10.09
C GLU A 196 -25.84 6.00 10.85
N SER A 197 -25.40 6.69 11.92
CA SER A 197 -26.29 7.40 12.84
C SER A 197 -25.93 8.86 13.10
N PHE A 198 -24.73 9.30 12.72
CA PHE A 198 -24.20 10.63 13.03
C PHE A 198 -23.56 11.28 11.79
N ASP A 199 -23.61 12.60 11.75
CA ASP A 199 -22.96 13.38 10.69
C ASP A 199 -21.44 13.31 10.80
N VAL A 200 -20.78 13.37 9.63
CA VAL A 200 -19.32 13.28 9.50
C VAL A 200 -18.61 14.36 10.31
N ASP A 201 -19.17 15.58 10.34
CA ASP A 201 -18.59 16.70 11.10
C ASP A 201 -18.71 16.50 12.61
N ASP A 202 -19.81 15.91 13.10
CA ASP A 202 -20.00 15.61 14.52
C ASP A 202 -19.03 14.52 15.00
N ILE A 203 -18.80 13.51 14.17
CA ILE A 203 -17.81 12.46 14.43
C ILE A 203 -16.39 13.05 14.40
N TYR A 204 -16.12 13.97 13.48
CA TYR A 204 -14.81 14.65 13.39
C TYR A 204 -14.50 15.48 14.64
N GLU A 205 -15.49 16.21 15.16
CA GLU A 205 -15.33 16.96 16.40
C GLU A 205 -15.08 16.05 17.60
N ASN A 206 -15.62 14.84 17.57
CA ASN A 206 -15.50 13.84 18.63
C ASN A 206 -14.64 12.62 18.23
N LEU A 207 -13.57 12.85 17.47
CA LEU A 207 -12.63 11.81 16.98
C LEU A 207 -12.10 10.86 18.07
N GLN A 208 -12.10 11.31 19.33
CA GLN A 208 -11.67 10.51 20.47
C GLN A 208 -12.56 9.30 20.72
N LEU A 209 -13.85 9.36 20.37
CA LEU A 209 -14.83 8.28 20.53
C LEU A 209 -14.42 7.02 19.75
N LEU A 210 -13.67 7.18 18.66
CA LEU A 210 -13.18 6.06 17.86
C LEU A 210 -12.19 5.16 18.62
N PHE A 211 -11.59 5.67 19.70
CA PHE A 211 -10.62 4.94 20.53
C PHE A 211 -11.24 4.34 21.80
N TYR A 212 -12.54 4.55 22.04
CA TYR A 212 -13.29 3.92 23.12
C TYR A 212 -14.09 2.76 22.55
N SER A 213 -13.50 1.57 22.59
CA SER A 213 -14.09 0.30 22.15
C SER A 213 -13.98 -0.74 23.26
#